data_AF-B8I015-F1
#
_entry.id   AF-B8I015-F1
#
_cell.length_a   1.000
_cell.length_b   1.000
_cell.length_c   1.000
_cell.angle_alpha   90.00
_cell.angle_beta   90.00
_cell.angle_gamma   90.00
#
_symmetry.space_group_name_H-M   'P 1'
#
loop_
_entity.id
_entity.type
_entity.pdbx_description
1 polymer ?
#
loop_
_entity_poly.entity_id
_entity_poly.type
_entity_poly.pdbx_seq_one_letter_code
_entity_poly.pdbx_strand_id
1 'polypeptide(L)'
;MSVLIGIVTLSVILNIVLSLKIIAIKKGMNYITGVLSDISNFRSNRRIHIGLKYKTLKDISSELNILLDKFQSTLDEKQTLEIAHKQLIANISHDIRTPLTSLLGFVEVLQKGDGISNTEQKEYLDIIQTKAQNLYKMIQDFFELSKLESEDTPIRLVKTDLTDLAEEVIAAFYQDFVMNGITPEIQLPQHPVYVWGDRISLQRILNNLISNALKYGKDGRVTGISVREEVEKVWLDVWDRGNGIPGQDLPLVFNRLYTSEISRNSSMRGTGLGLAITKQLVEKQNGEIEVSSNPGEKTVFSFSLIKYRI
;
A
#
# COMPACT_ATOMS: atom_id res chain seq x y z
N MET A 1 -77.20 11.31 32.47
CA MET A 1 -77.15 10.26 31.42
C MET A 1 -76.36 10.73 30.19
N SER A 2 -76.63 11.92 29.65
CA SER A 2 -75.91 12.54 28.52
C SER A 2 -74.39 12.70 28.73
N VAL A 3 -73.96 13.15 29.91
CA VAL A 3 -72.52 13.33 30.23
C VAL A 3 -71.76 11.99 30.22
N LEU A 4 -72.36 10.93 30.78
CA LEU A 4 -71.75 9.61 30.83
C LEU A 4 -71.59 9.02 29.42
N ILE A 5 -72.61 9.19 28.57
CA ILE A 5 -72.56 8.77 27.16
C ILE A 5 -71.45 9.52 26.42
N GLY A 6 -71.30 10.83 26.65
CA GLY A 6 -70.23 11.64 26.06
C GLY A 6 -68.82 11.20 26.48
N ILE A 7 -68.62 10.81 27.74
CA ILE A 7 -67.33 10.31 28.22
C ILE A 7 -67.00 8.95 27.60
N VAL A 8 -68.00 8.05 27.51
CA VAL A 8 -67.82 6.73 26.91
C VAL A 8 -67.52 6.84 25.42
N THR A 9 -68.23 7.68 24.67
CA THR A 9 -67.96 7.87 23.23
C THR A 9 -66.58 8.48 22.99
N LEU A 10 -66.15 9.46 23.79
CA LEU A 10 -64.80 10.03 23.71
C LEU A 10 -63.72 8.99 24.01
N SER A 11 -63.94 8.15 25.04
CA SER A 11 -63.03 7.06 25.39
C SER A 11 -62.90 6.03 24.25
N VAL A 12 -64.02 5.67 23.60
CA VAL A 12 -64.01 4.75 22.46
C VAL A 12 -63.25 5.35 21.27
N ILE A 13 -63.49 6.62 20.93
CA ILE A 13 -62.78 7.30 19.85
C ILE A 13 -61.27 7.35 20.14
N LEU A 14 -60.89 7.69 21.37
CA LEU A 14 -59.48 7.72 21.78
C LEU A 14 -58.82 6.35 21.63
N ASN A 15 -59.49 5.28 22.07
CA ASN A 15 -59.00 3.90 21.93
C ASN A 15 -58.84 3.48 20.46
N ILE A 16 -59.78 3.87 19.59
CA ILE A 16 -59.69 3.61 18.14
C ILE A 16 -58.47 4.34 17.56
N VAL A 17 -58.28 5.62 17.88
CA VAL A 17 -57.12 6.39 17.41
C VAL A 17 -55.80 5.79 17.89
N LEU A 18 -55.71 5.39 19.17
CA LEU A 18 -54.51 4.74 19.72
C LEU A 18 -54.24 3.39 19.04
N SER A 19 -55.27 2.58 18.81
CA SER A 19 -55.16 1.28 18.13
C SER A 19 -54.66 1.44 16.70
N LEU A 20 -55.20 2.41 15.94
CA LEU A 20 -54.72 2.73 14.60
C LEU A 20 -53.26 3.20 14.60
N LYS A 21 -52.85 3.98 15.60
CA LYS A 21 -51.44 4.40 15.74
C LYS A 21 -50.51 3.21 15.98
N ILE A 22 -50.87 2.29 16.89
CA ILE A 22 -50.10 1.09 17.20
C ILE A 22 -49.96 0.18 15.98
N ILE A 23 -51.06 -0.05 15.24
CA ILE A 23 -51.04 -0.85 14.01
C ILE A 23 -50.09 -0.25 12.97
N ALA A 24 -50.11 1.07 12.80
CA ALA A 24 -49.22 1.76 11.87
C ALA A 24 -47.74 1.65 12.27
N ILE A 25 -47.42 1.77 13.56
CA ILE A 25 -46.04 1.57 14.08
C ILE A 25 -45.60 0.12 13.87
N LYS A 26 -46.46 -0.86 14.22
CA LYS A 26 -46.16 -2.30 14.06
C LYS A 26 -45.92 -2.67 12.60
N LYS A 27 -46.71 -2.12 11.67
CA LYS A 27 -46.47 -2.29 10.22
C LYS A 27 -45.11 -1.71 9.80
N GLY A 28 -44.76 -0.52 10.29
CA GLY A 28 -43.46 0.10 10.02
C GLY A 28 -42.28 -0.73 10.55
N MET A 29 -42.38 -1.24 11.78
CA MET A 29 -41.36 -2.12 12.37
C MET A 29 -41.21 -3.43 11.60
N ASN A 30 -42.32 -4.11 11.29
CA ASN A 30 -42.27 -5.36 10.51
C ASN A 30 -41.65 -5.16 9.12
N TYR A 31 -41.89 -4.01 8.50
CA TYR A 31 -41.25 -3.65 7.23
C TYR A 31 -39.73 -3.49 7.39
N ILE A 32 -39.27 -2.72 8.38
CA ILE A 32 -37.84 -2.56 8.68
C ILE A 32 -37.17 -3.91 8.96
N THR A 33 -37.79 -4.76 9.78
CA THR A 33 -37.28 -6.11 10.09
C THR A 33 -37.20 -6.99 8.84
N GLY A 34 -38.19 -6.92 7.95
CA GLY A 34 -38.18 -7.65 6.68
C GLY A 34 -37.03 -7.22 5.77
N VAL A 35 -36.81 -5.91 5.62
CA VAL A 35 -35.68 -5.38 4.83
C VAL A 35 -34.34 -5.78 5.44
N LEU A 36 -34.19 -5.70 6.76
CA LEU A 36 -32.97 -6.15 7.45
C LEU A 36 -32.70 -7.64 7.25
N SER A 37 -33.74 -8.47 7.30
CA SER A 37 -33.63 -9.92 7.05
C SER A 37 -33.25 -10.24 5.60
N ASP A 38 -33.66 -9.44 4.62
CA ASP A 38 -33.26 -9.61 3.22
C ASP A 38 -31.78 -9.25 3.01
N ILE A 39 -31.33 -8.19 3.68
CA ILE A 39 -29.93 -7.73 3.63
C ILE A 39 -29.01 -8.71 4.35
N SER A 40 -29.38 -9.21 5.53
CA SER A 40 -28.55 -10.15 6.30
C SER A 40 -28.32 -11.48 5.58
N ASN A 41 -29.22 -11.84 4.68
CA ASN A 41 -29.10 -13.03 3.83
C ASN A 41 -28.40 -12.76 2.49
N PHE A 42 -27.78 -11.58 2.33
CA PHE A 42 -27.09 -11.13 1.11
C PHE A 42 -27.97 -11.17 -0.16
N ARG A 43 -29.30 -11.14 0.00
CA ARG A 43 -30.24 -11.29 -1.13
C ARG A 43 -30.51 -9.98 -1.84
N SER A 44 -30.16 -8.83 -1.25
CA SER A 44 -30.61 -7.54 -1.78
C SER A 44 -29.83 -6.34 -1.21
N ASN A 45 -29.45 -5.40 -2.08
CA ASN A 45 -29.03 -4.02 -1.71
C ASN A 45 -30.25 -3.09 -1.50
N ARG A 46 -31.37 -3.64 -1.00
CA ARG A 46 -32.60 -2.87 -0.85
C ARG A 46 -32.44 -1.86 0.27
N ARG A 47 -32.64 -0.58 -0.06
CA ARG A 47 -32.67 0.49 0.94
C ARG A 47 -33.98 0.48 1.70
N ILE A 48 -33.94 0.87 2.97
CA ILE A 48 -35.16 1.13 3.73
C ILE A 48 -35.70 2.47 3.24
N HIS A 49 -36.64 2.43 2.30
CA HIS A 49 -37.39 3.59 1.82
C HIS A 49 -38.84 3.19 1.79
N ILE A 50 -39.69 3.77 2.64
CA ILE A 50 -41.15 3.79 2.46
C ILE A 50 -41.78 4.70 3.52
N GLY A 51 -42.71 5.55 3.10
CA GLY A 51 -43.93 6.08 3.77
C GLY A 51 -44.11 6.05 5.30
N LEU A 52 -43.06 6.09 6.11
CA LEU A 52 -43.16 6.10 7.57
C LEU A 52 -43.74 7.44 8.02
N LYS A 53 -45.01 7.42 8.43
CA LYS A 53 -45.75 8.60 8.90
C LYS A 53 -45.18 9.18 10.19
N TYR A 54 -44.39 8.41 10.95
CA TYR A 54 -43.82 8.82 12.22
C TYR A 54 -42.37 9.24 12.07
N LYS A 55 -42.06 10.45 12.57
CA LYS A 55 -40.73 11.04 12.56
C LYS A 55 -39.67 10.08 13.13
N THR A 56 -39.91 9.49 14.30
CA THR A 56 -38.97 8.54 14.95
C THR A 56 -38.63 7.34 14.08
N LEU A 57 -39.60 6.77 13.35
CA LEU A 57 -39.34 5.64 12.45
C LEU A 57 -38.55 6.09 11.22
N LYS A 58 -38.81 7.31 10.73
CA LYS A 58 -38.03 7.90 9.63
C LYS A 58 -36.58 8.15 10.03
N ASP A 59 -36.35 8.67 11.24
CA ASP A 59 -35.01 8.94 11.77
C ASP A 59 -34.21 7.64 11.93
N ILE A 60 -34.81 6.60 12.53
CA ILE A 60 -34.19 5.26 12.65
C ILE A 60 -33.89 4.66 11.28
N SER A 61 -34.83 4.78 10.32
CA SER A 61 -34.61 4.30 8.96
C SER A 61 -33.45 5.02 8.27
N SER A 62 -33.27 6.32 8.52
CA SER A 62 -32.16 7.10 7.98
C SER A 62 -30.83 6.63 8.56
N GLU A 63 -30.75 6.47 9.88
CA GLU A 63 -29.54 6.01 10.57
C GLU A 63 -29.15 4.60 10.15
N LEU A 64 -30.15 3.71 9.99
CA LEU A 64 -29.93 2.37 9.47
C LEU A 64 -29.39 2.39 8.03
N ASN A 65 -29.91 3.26 7.16
CA ASN A 65 -29.38 3.38 5.80
C ASN A 65 -27.91 3.85 5.81
N ILE A 66 -27.53 4.79 6.67
CA ILE A 66 -26.11 5.21 6.82
C ILE A 66 -25.24 4.04 7.28
N LEU A 67 -25.71 3.26 8.26
CA LEU A 67 -24.97 2.09 8.74
C LEU A 67 -24.83 1.02 7.64
N LEU A 68 -25.88 0.82 6.85
CA LEU A 68 -25.86 -0.10 5.71
C LEU A 68 -24.86 0.36 4.63
N ASP A 69 -24.82 1.65 4.32
CA ASP A 69 -23.86 2.21 3.37
C ASP A 69 -22.42 2.00 3.87
N LYS A 70 -22.15 2.24 5.16
CA LYS A 70 -20.84 1.97 5.78
C LYS A 70 -20.49 0.48 5.72
N PHE A 71 -21.42 -0.39 6.09
CA PHE A 71 -21.21 -1.84 6.09
C PHE A 71 -20.92 -2.37 4.68
N GLN A 72 -21.67 -1.90 3.68
CA GLN A 72 -21.46 -2.25 2.28
C GLN A 72 -20.10 -1.76 1.78
N SER A 73 -19.72 -0.52 2.09
CA SER A 73 -18.39 0.01 1.76
C SER A 73 -17.27 -0.84 2.38
N THR A 74 -17.41 -1.26 3.64
CA THR A 74 -16.42 -2.14 4.31
C THR A 74 -16.37 -3.53 3.68
N LEU A 75 -17.52 -4.09 3.24
CA LEU A 75 -17.54 -5.37 2.53
C LEU A 75 -16.86 -5.26 1.17
N ASP A 76 -17.15 -4.22 0.40
CA ASP A 76 -16.52 -3.99 -0.90
C ASP A 76 -15.01 -3.78 -0.76
N GLU A 77 -14.58 -3.02 0.24
CA GLU A 77 -13.16 -2.82 0.58
C GLU A 77 -12.49 -4.15 0.96
N LYS A 78 -13.13 -4.93 1.83
CA LYS A 78 -12.63 -6.25 2.23
C LYS A 78 -12.52 -7.20 1.03
N GLN A 79 -13.53 -7.25 0.17
CA GLN A 79 -13.51 -8.09 -1.02
C GLN A 79 -12.40 -7.65 -1.99
N THR A 80 -12.22 -6.35 -2.17
CA THR A 80 -11.12 -5.77 -2.96
C THR A 80 -9.77 -6.21 -2.39
N LEU A 81 -9.59 -6.13 -1.07
CA LEU A 81 -8.37 -6.55 -0.38
C LEU A 81 -8.12 -8.06 -0.53
N GLU A 82 -9.15 -8.90 -0.40
CA GLU A 82 -9.04 -10.35 -0.60
C GLU A 82 -8.64 -10.71 -2.03
N ILE A 83 -9.20 -10.04 -3.04
CA ILE A 83 -8.82 -10.22 -4.44
C ILE A 83 -7.37 -9.80 -4.65
N ALA A 84 -6.97 -8.63 -4.13
CA ALA A 84 -5.58 -8.15 -4.22
C ALA A 84 -4.59 -9.13 -3.55
N HIS A 85 -4.96 -9.68 -2.40
CA HIS A 85 -4.13 -10.67 -1.68
C HIS A 85 -3.96 -11.98 -2.47
N LYS A 86 -5.04 -12.50 -3.07
CA LYS A 86 -4.96 -13.68 -3.95
C LYS A 86 -4.10 -13.43 -5.18
N GLN A 87 -4.26 -12.25 -5.81
CA GLN A 87 -3.46 -11.87 -6.96
C GLN A 87 -1.97 -11.75 -6.60
N LEU A 88 -1.66 -11.21 -5.42
CA LEU A 88 -0.30 -11.12 -4.89
C LEU A 88 0.34 -12.51 -4.76
N ILE A 89 -0.36 -13.46 -4.14
CA ILE A 89 0.16 -14.83 -3.98
C ILE A 89 0.39 -15.50 -5.34
N ALA A 90 -0.55 -15.32 -6.28
CA ALA A 90 -0.43 -15.87 -7.63
C ALA A 90 0.77 -15.30 -8.39
N ASN A 91 0.96 -13.97 -8.35
CA ASN A 91 2.06 -13.28 -9.01
C ASN A 91 3.42 -13.68 -8.42
N ILE A 92 3.55 -13.75 -7.09
CA ILE A 92 4.78 -14.21 -6.43
C ILE A 92 5.09 -15.65 -6.80
N SER A 93 4.09 -16.52 -6.82
CA SER A 93 4.27 -17.92 -7.21
C SER A 93 4.81 -18.04 -8.64
N HIS A 94 4.34 -17.19 -9.56
CA HIS A 94 4.85 -17.13 -10.92
C HIS A 94 6.30 -16.62 -10.96
N ASP A 95 6.59 -15.51 -10.29
CA ASP A 95 7.89 -14.86 -10.32
C ASP A 95 8.98 -15.65 -9.57
N ILE A 96 8.61 -16.52 -8.64
CA ILE A 96 9.49 -17.54 -8.05
C ILE A 96 9.75 -18.70 -9.02
N ARG A 97 8.73 -19.16 -9.73
CA ARG A 97 8.83 -20.32 -10.64
C ARG A 97 9.82 -20.06 -11.77
N THR A 98 9.78 -18.89 -12.40
CA THR A 98 10.65 -18.56 -13.55
C THR A 98 12.16 -18.69 -13.24
N PRO A 99 12.73 -18.00 -12.23
CA PRO A 99 14.15 -18.13 -11.91
C PRO A 99 14.49 -19.52 -11.37
N LEU A 100 13.57 -20.20 -10.66
CA LEU A 100 13.79 -21.56 -10.17
C LEU A 100 13.91 -22.57 -11.31
N THR A 101 13.01 -22.51 -12.31
CA THR A 101 13.09 -23.38 -13.50
C THR A 101 14.37 -23.15 -14.27
N SER A 102 14.79 -21.88 -14.43
CA SER A 102 16.06 -21.56 -15.07
C SER A 102 17.26 -22.11 -14.28
N LEU A 103 17.26 -21.98 -12.96
CA LEU A 103 18.31 -22.49 -12.09
C LEU A 103 18.42 -24.02 -12.19
N LEU A 104 17.29 -24.73 -12.12
CA LEU A 104 17.25 -26.18 -12.27
C LEU A 104 17.78 -26.61 -13.65
N GLY A 105 17.43 -25.89 -14.73
CA GLY A 105 17.95 -26.17 -16.07
C GLY A 105 19.48 -26.04 -16.17
N PHE A 106 20.07 -24.98 -15.61
CA PHE A 106 21.54 -24.84 -15.59
C PHE A 106 22.21 -25.91 -14.72
N VAL A 107 21.60 -26.30 -13.61
CA VAL A 107 22.10 -27.42 -12.78
C VAL A 107 22.06 -28.74 -13.57
N GLU A 108 20.99 -29.01 -14.31
CA GLU A 108 20.89 -30.21 -15.16
C GLU A 108 21.95 -30.23 -16.27
N VAL A 109 22.21 -29.08 -16.91
CA VAL A 109 23.27 -28.94 -17.92
C VAL A 109 24.64 -29.25 -17.31
N LEU A 110 24.95 -28.66 -16.15
CA LEU A 110 26.20 -28.91 -15.44
C LEU A 110 26.34 -30.36 -14.97
N GLN A 111 25.25 -31.02 -14.56
CA GLN A 111 25.26 -32.42 -14.14
C GLN A 111 25.49 -33.40 -15.30
N LYS A 112 24.99 -33.09 -16.50
CA LYS A 112 25.20 -33.93 -17.69
C LYS A 112 26.65 -33.91 -18.16
N GLY A 113 27.37 -32.81 -17.98
CA GLY A 113 28.82 -32.71 -18.15
C GLY A 113 29.37 -32.91 -19.57
N ASP A 114 28.56 -33.37 -20.53
CA ASP A 114 29.00 -33.65 -21.90
C ASP A 114 29.20 -32.37 -22.71
N GLY A 115 30.44 -32.13 -23.15
CA GLY A 115 30.78 -31.09 -24.12
C GLY A 115 30.86 -29.65 -23.58
N ILE A 116 30.90 -29.46 -22.26
CA ILE A 116 30.97 -28.13 -21.63
C ILE A 116 32.42 -27.78 -21.28
N SER A 117 32.88 -26.61 -21.71
CA SER A 117 34.21 -26.09 -21.35
C SER A 117 34.26 -25.56 -19.90
N ASN A 118 35.46 -25.48 -19.32
CA ASN A 118 35.65 -24.88 -17.99
C ASN A 118 35.16 -23.41 -17.92
N THR A 119 35.19 -22.69 -19.04
CA THR A 119 34.69 -21.31 -19.14
C THR A 119 33.16 -21.26 -19.08
N GLU A 120 32.47 -22.10 -19.85
CA GLU A 120 31.00 -22.20 -19.83
C GLU A 120 30.49 -22.70 -18.47
N GLN A 121 31.22 -23.63 -17.85
CA GLN A 121 30.89 -24.11 -16.50
C GLN A 121 30.90 -22.96 -15.49
N LYS A 122 31.89 -22.08 -15.56
CA LYS A 122 31.98 -20.90 -14.69
C LYS A 122 30.84 -19.92 -14.96
N GLU A 123 30.53 -19.64 -16.23
CA GLU A 123 29.41 -18.78 -16.60
C GLU A 123 28.07 -19.32 -16.09
N TYR A 124 27.82 -20.63 -16.21
CA TYR A 124 26.60 -21.25 -15.68
C TYR A 124 26.52 -21.17 -14.15
N LEU A 125 27.64 -21.37 -13.45
CA LEU A 125 27.69 -21.21 -11.99
C LEU A 125 27.42 -19.76 -11.57
N ASP A 126 27.96 -18.77 -12.29
CA ASP A 126 27.71 -17.35 -12.03
C ASP A 126 26.23 -16.99 -12.28
N ILE A 127 25.62 -17.56 -13.33
CA ILE A 127 24.18 -17.41 -13.60
C ILE A 127 23.35 -18.03 -12.47
N ILE A 128 23.67 -19.26 -12.05
CA ILE A 128 23.00 -19.94 -10.93
C ILE A 128 23.08 -19.09 -9.66
N GLN A 129 24.27 -18.60 -9.31
CA GLN A 129 24.49 -17.78 -8.12
C GLN A 129 23.64 -16.50 -8.18
N THR A 130 23.66 -15.81 -9.31
CA THR A 130 22.88 -14.58 -9.52
C THR A 130 21.38 -14.84 -9.40
N LYS A 131 20.88 -15.93 -10.02
CA LYS A 131 19.45 -16.30 -9.94
C LYS A 131 19.05 -16.69 -8.51
N ALA A 132 19.89 -17.43 -7.80
CA ALA A 132 19.64 -17.81 -6.40
C ALA A 132 19.59 -16.60 -5.47
N GLN A 133 20.51 -15.64 -5.62
CA GLN A 133 20.52 -14.40 -4.85
C GLN A 133 19.27 -13.56 -5.11
N ASN A 134 18.85 -13.44 -6.37
CA ASN A 134 17.62 -12.73 -6.73
C ASN A 134 16.38 -13.39 -6.12
N LEU A 135 16.31 -14.73 -6.16
CA LEU A 135 15.21 -15.49 -5.56
C LEU A 135 15.19 -15.31 -4.03
N TYR A 136 16.35 -15.37 -3.39
CA TYR A 136 16.48 -15.13 -1.95
C TYR A 136 16.00 -13.73 -1.56
N LYS A 137 16.40 -12.69 -2.31
CA LYS A 137 15.94 -11.32 -2.09
C LYS A 137 14.42 -11.20 -2.25
N MET A 138 13.84 -11.81 -3.27
CA MET A 138 12.38 -11.81 -3.48
C MET A 138 11.63 -12.46 -2.30
N ILE A 139 12.15 -13.56 -1.76
CA ILE A 139 11.57 -14.23 -0.58
C ILE A 139 11.68 -13.32 0.66
N GLN A 140 12.83 -12.66 0.87
CA GLN A 140 13.01 -11.72 1.98
C GLN A 140 12.05 -10.53 1.89
N ASP A 141 11.96 -9.90 0.71
CA ASP A 141 11.04 -8.79 0.45
C ASP A 141 9.58 -9.22 0.74
N PHE A 142 9.19 -10.44 0.36
CA PHE A 142 7.86 -10.97 0.63
C PHE A 142 7.59 -11.18 2.12
N PHE A 143 8.51 -11.82 2.85
CA PHE A 143 8.37 -12.01 4.30
C PHE A 143 8.33 -10.68 5.04
N GLU A 144 9.13 -9.71 4.61
CA GLU A 144 9.10 -8.37 5.15
C GLU A 144 7.73 -7.72 4.95
N LEU A 145 7.23 -7.71 3.71
CA LEU A 145 5.93 -7.14 3.40
C LEU A 145 4.82 -7.80 4.25
N SER A 146 4.85 -9.13 4.36
CA SER A 146 3.90 -9.87 5.20
C SER A 146 3.99 -9.48 6.67
N LYS A 147 5.20 -9.19 7.18
CA LYS A 147 5.42 -8.77 8.56
C LYS A 147 5.01 -7.31 8.80
N LEU A 148 5.20 -6.43 7.82
CA LEU A 148 4.75 -5.05 7.89
C LEU A 148 3.22 -4.96 7.82
N GLU A 149 2.57 -5.89 7.12
CA GLU A 149 1.11 -5.99 7.08
C GLU A 149 0.49 -6.54 8.36
N SER A 150 1.24 -7.30 9.16
CA SER A 150 0.80 -7.61 10.51
C SER A 150 0.98 -6.39 11.42
N GLU A 151 0.05 -6.22 12.37
CA GLU A 151 0.16 -5.20 13.43
C GLU A 151 1.40 -5.45 14.33
N ASP A 152 1.99 -6.64 14.26
CA ASP A 152 3.07 -7.13 15.13
C ASP A 152 4.48 -6.63 14.79
N THR A 153 4.66 -5.69 13.86
CA THR A 153 5.98 -5.05 13.67
C THR A 153 6.07 -3.75 14.46
N PRO A 154 6.70 -3.75 15.66
CA PRO A 154 6.90 -2.52 16.42
C PRO A 154 7.92 -1.63 15.69
N ILE A 155 7.44 -0.50 15.16
CA ILE A 155 8.31 0.61 14.76
C ILE A 155 8.56 1.46 15.99
N ARG A 156 9.82 1.63 16.37
CA ARG A 156 10.20 2.45 17.52
C ARG A 156 10.65 3.83 17.03
N LEU A 157 9.75 4.79 17.10
CA LEU A 157 10.09 6.18 16.82
C LEU A 157 11.04 6.71 17.89
N VAL A 158 12.25 7.05 17.47
CA VAL A 158 13.29 7.65 18.31
C VAL A 158 13.82 8.91 17.63
N LYS A 159 14.54 9.75 18.38
CA LYS A 159 15.29 10.86 17.81
C LYS A 159 16.39 10.30 16.90
N THR A 160 16.27 10.50 15.60
CA THR A 160 17.23 10.03 14.60
C THR A 160 17.76 11.22 13.81
N ASP A 161 19.09 11.26 13.61
CA ASP A 161 19.75 12.22 12.73
C ASP A 161 19.62 11.74 11.28
N LEU A 162 18.81 12.46 10.49
CA LEU A 162 18.54 12.09 9.11
C LEU A 162 19.72 12.42 8.19
N THR A 163 20.49 13.47 8.53
CA THR A 163 21.66 13.89 7.75
C THR A 163 22.77 12.85 7.86
N ASP A 164 23.12 12.45 9.09
CA ASP A 164 24.12 11.40 9.36
C ASP A 164 23.75 10.07 8.68
N LEU A 165 22.48 9.68 8.80
CA LEU A 165 22.01 8.44 8.19
C LEU A 165 22.07 8.50 6.65
N ALA A 166 21.69 9.63 6.04
CA ALA A 166 21.79 9.80 4.60
C ALA A 166 23.24 9.71 4.13
N GLU A 167 24.18 10.35 4.83
CA GLU A 167 25.62 10.26 4.53
C GLU A 167 26.15 8.82 4.62
N GLU A 168 25.82 8.09 5.69
CA GLU A 168 26.22 6.69 5.86
C GLU A 168 25.74 5.83 4.69
N VAL A 169 24.46 5.96 4.31
CA VAL A 169 23.88 5.19 3.22
C VAL A 169 24.52 5.57 1.88
N ILE A 170 24.69 6.86 1.60
CA ILE A 170 25.31 7.32 0.36
C ILE A 170 26.74 6.79 0.21
N ALA A 171 27.51 6.83 1.30
CA ALA A 171 28.87 6.29 1.32
C ALA A 171 28.90 4.80 0.99
N ALA A 172 27.92 4.02 1.47
CA ALA A 172 27.82 2.59 1.16
C ALA A 172 27.56 2.32 -0.34
N PHE A 173 26.90 3.23 -1.07
CA PHE A 173 26.65 3.12 -2.51
C PHE A 173 27.75 3.71 -3.40
N TYR A 174 28.84 4.25 -2.82
CA TYR A 174 29.88 4.93 -3.60
C TYR A 174 30.43 4.07 -4.74
N GLN A 175 30.71 2.80 -4.48
CA GLN A 175 31.21 1.87 -5.50
C GLN A 175 30.18 1.63 -6.61
N ASP A 176 28.89 1.53 -6.27
CA ASP A 176 27.82 1.32 -7.24
C ASP A 176 27.64 2.53 -8.16
N PHE A 177 27.76 3.75 -7.64
CA PHE A 177 27.77 4.98 -8.44
C PHE A 177 28.92 4.95 -9.46
N VAL A 178 30.13 4.62 -9.00
CA VAL A 178 31.33 4.54 -9.85
C VAL A 178 31.18 3.46 -10.93
N MET A 179 30.77 2.24 -10.55
CA MET A 179 30.60 1.13 -11.52
C MET A 179 29.53 1.40 -12.57
N ASN A 180 28.48 2.16 -12.22
CA ASN A 180 27.43 2.52 -13.17
C ASN A 180 27.72 3.81 -13.96
N GLY A 181 28.82 4.51 -13.66
CA GLY A 181 29.15 5.79 -14.31
C GLY A 181 28.17 6.91 -13.97
N ILE A 182 27.60 6.87 -12.77
CA ILE A 182 26.59 7.82 -12.27
C ILE A 182 27.26 8.78 -11.30
N THR A 183 27.05 10.08 -11.50
CA THR A 183 27.54 11.15 -10.62
C THR A 183 26.51 11.45 -9.54
N PRO A 184 26.84 11.30 -8.25
CA PRO A 184 25.95 11.67 -7.15
C PRO A 184 25.95 13.19 -6.91
N GLU A 185 24.76 13.81 -6.93
CA GLU A 185 24.54 15.21 -6.50
C GLU A 185 23.94 15.25 -5.09
N ILE A 186 24.77 15.53 -4.09
CA ILE A 186 24.38 15.48 -2.68
C ILE A 186 24.14 16.89 -2.16
N GLN A 187 22.92 17.16 -1.69
CA GLN A 187 22.50 18.45 -1.12
C GLN A 187 21.93 18.23 0.28
N LEU A 188 22.83 18.02 1.23
CA LEU A 188 22.49 17.83 2.64
C LEU A 188 22.78 19.11 3.45
N PRO A 189 21.95 19.43 4.45
CA PRO A 189 22.24 20.49 5.41
C PRO A 189 23.58 20.25 6.11
N GLN A 190 24.32 21.33 6.38
CA GLN A 190 25.61 21.27 7.10
C GLN A 190 25.43 21.13 8.62
N HIS A 191 24.20 20.89 9.09
CA HIS A 191 23.84 20.71 10.48
C HIS A 191 22.97 19.46 10.66
N PRO A 192 23.00 18.83 11.85
CA PRO A 192 22.12 17.71 12.18
C PRO A 192 20.64 18.06 12.01
N VAL A 193 19.91 17.24 11.25
CA VAL A 193 18.46 17.36 11.10
C VAL A 193 17.80 16.17 11.76
N TYR A 194 17.11 16.42 12.87
CA TYR A 194 16.49 15.36 13.67
C TYR A 194 15.03 15.13 13.29
N VAL A 195 14.65 13.86 13.18
CA VAL A 195 13.27 13.40 12.93
C VAL A 195 12.85 12.38 13.98
N TRP A 196 11.54 12.25 14.18
CA TRP A 196 10.97 11.08 14.84
C TRP A 196 10.93 9.92 13.85
N GLY A 197 11.89 9.01 13.94
CA GLY A 197 12.01 7.90 12.99
C GLY A 197 12.81 6.74 13.55
N ASP A 198 12.51 5.54 13.06
CA ASP A 198 13.26 4.33 13.33
C ASP A 198 14.44 4.25 12.36
N ARG A 199 15.67 4.28 12.87
CA ARG A 199 16.90 4.35 12.06
C ARG A 199 17.02 3.17 11.07
N ILE A 200 16.63 1.97 11.49
CA ILE A 200 16.69 0.76 10.64
C ILE A 200 15.70 0.88 9.48
N SER A 201 14.48 1.31 9.75
CA SER A 201 13.44 1.53 8.74
C SER A 201 13.86 2.61 7.74
N LEU A 202 14.41 3.72 8.23
CA LEU A 202 14.92 4.80 7.40
C LEU A 202 16.09 4.38 6.49
N GLN A 203 17.03 3.59 7.02
CA GLN A 203 18.13 3.04 6.24
C GLN A 203 17.60 2.20 5.07
N ARG A 204 16.55 1.40 5.31
CA ARG A 204 15.92 0.55 4.28
C ARG A 204 15.18 1.36 3.22
N ILE A 205 14.43 2.38 3.64
CA ILE A 205 13.78 3.34 2.75
C ILE A 205 14.83 3.93 1.80
N LEU A 206 15.92 4.46 2.34
CA LEU A 206 17.00 5.07 1.56
C LEU A 206 17.69 4.07 0.63
N ASN A 207 18.06 2.90 1.13
CA ASN A 207 18.67 1.84 0.32
C ASN A 207 17.81 1.49 -0.89
N ASN A 208 16.49 1.37 -0.70
CA ASN A 208 15.59 1.04 -1.80
C ASN A 208 15.43 2.19 -2.79
N LEU A 209 15.27 3.44 -2.32
CA LEU A 209 15.16 4.59 -3.20
C LEU A 209 16.44 4.82 -4.02
N ILE A 210 17.61 4.75 -3.40
CA ILE A 210 18.91 4.91 -4.08
C ILE A 210 19.16 3.74 -5.05
N SER A 211 18.85 2.51 -4.65
CA SER A 211 18.96 1.35 -5.54
C SER A 211 18.06 1.49 -6.77
N ASN A 212 16.85 2.03 -6.62
CA ASN A 212 15.97 2.31 -7.76
C ASN A 212 16.54 3.41 -8.66
N ALA A 213 17.04 4.50 -8.07
CA ALA A 213 17.66 5.59 -8.82
C ALA A 213 18.89 5.11 -9.63
N LEU A 214 19.75 4.28 -9.05
CA LEU A 214 20.90 3.68 -9.75
C LEU A 214 20.47 2.76 -10.91
N LYS A 215 19.39 2.02 -10.70
CA LYS A 215 18.91 1.00 -11.63
C LYS A 215 18.20 1.61 -12.83
N TYR A 216 17.34 2.60 -12.61
CA TYR A 216 16.49 3.21 -13.64
C TYR A 216 17.05 4.55 -14.15
N GLY A 217 17.93 5.20 -13.38
CA GLY A 217 18.58 6.47 -13.68
C GLY A 217 19.87 6.37 -14.49
N LYS A 218 20.32 5.15 -14.84
CA LYS A 218 21.62 4.90 -15.46
C LYS A 218 21.87 5.72 -16.73
N ASP A 219 20.85 5.89 -17.57
CA ASP A 219 20.95 6.64 -18.83
C ASP A 219 21.18 8.15 -18.58
N GLY A 220 20.66 8.67 -17.48
CA GLY A 220 20.80 10.08 -17.09
C GLY A 220 22.17 10.44 -16.49
N ARG A 221 22.96 9.43 -16.08
CA ARG A 221 24.29 9.56 -15.45
C ARG A 221 24.37 10.43 -14.20
N VAL A 222 23.24 10.91 -13.70
CA VAL A 222 23.18 11.78 -12.51
C VAL A 222 22.02 11.32 -11.64
N THR A 223 22.32 11.15 -10.37
CA THR A 223 21.37 10.85 -9.29
C THR A 223 21.63 11.83 -8.18
N GLY A 224 20.61 12.43 -7.60
CA GLY A 224 20.80 13.35 -6.48
C GLY A 224 19.93 13.04 -5.29
N ILE A 225 20.42 13.50 -4.14
CA ILE A 225 19.84 13.26 -2.83
C ILE A 225 19.84 14.59 -2.09
N SER A 226 18.67 15.04 -1.66
CA SER A 226 18.50 16.30 -0.94
C SER A 226 17.67 16.14 0.31
N VAL A 227 18.02 16.89 1.36
CA VAL A 227 17.20 17.01 2.56
C VAL A 227 16.71 18.45 2.66
N ARG A 228 15.39 18.62 2.78
CA ARG A 228 14.74 19.93 2.90
C ARG A 228 13.86 19.97 4.15
N GLU A 229 14.08 20.98 4.98
CA GLU A 229 13.36 21.18 6.22
C GLU A 229 12.14 22.08 6.02
N GLU A 230 10.99 21.63 6.50
CA GLU A 230 9.79 22.45 6.65
C GLU A 230 9.52 22.71 8.14
N VAL A 231 8.41 23.37 8.43
CA VAL A 231 8.02 23.74 9.80
C VAL A 231 7.83 22.47 10.64
N GLU A 232 6.92 21.58 10.25
CA GLU A 232 6.57 20.36 11.02
C GLU A 232 7.22 19.08 10.50
N LYS A 233 7.77 19.11 9.29
CA LYS A 233 8.26 17.92 8.58
C LYS A 233 9.67 18.14 8.04
N VAL A 234 10.39 17.05 7.85
CA VAL A 234 11.65 17.02 7.11
C VAL A 234 11.43 16.09 5.92
N TRP A 235 11.72 16.59 4.73
CA TRP A 235 11.64 15.82 3.49
C TRP A 235 13.02 15.40 3.05
N LEU A 236 13.10 14.19 2.51
CA LEU A 236 14.27 13.68 1.81
C LEU A 236 13.85 13.25 0.41
N ASP A 237 14.51 13.83 -0.58
CA ASP A 237 14.27 13.58 -1.98
C ASP A 237 15.42 12.74 -2.56
N VAL A 238 15.08 11.68 -3.28
CA VAL A 238 16.00 10.90 -4.11
C VAL A 238 15.53 11.02 -5.55
N TRP A 239 16.39 11.50 -6.43
CA TRP A 239 16.03 11.77 -7.81
C TRP A 239 17.06 11.25 -8.81
N ASP A 240 16.58 10.96 -10.01
CA ASP A 240 17.40 10.53 -11.15
C ASP A 240 16.95 11.21 -12.44
N ARG A 241 17.78 11.17 -13.48
CA ARG A 241 17.48 11.67 -14.83
C ARG A 241 17.32 10.54 -15.85
N GLY A 242 16.80 9.40 -15.41
CA GLY A 242 16.59 8.24 -16.26
C GLY A 242 15.39 8.36 -17.21
N ASN A 243 14.91 7.21 -17.67
CA ASN A 243 13.77 7.11 -18.58
C ASN A 243 12.47 7.70 -18.02
N GLY A 244 12.39 7.81 -16.70
CA GLY A 244 11.21 8.30 -15.99
C GLY A 244 10.04 7.32 -16.00
N ILE A 245 8.94 7.76 -15.39
CA ILE A 245 7.73 7.00 -15.18
C ILE A 245 6.59 7.67 -15.96
N PRO A 246 5.87 6.93 -16.83
CA PRO A 246 4.69 7.44 -17.51
C PRO A 246 3.62 7.91 -16.51
N GLY A 247 2.91 9.00 -16.85
CA GLY A 247 1.92 9.58 -15.93
C GLY A 247 0.80 8.61 -15.49
N GLN A 248 0.41 7.68 -16.37
CA GLN A 248 -0.56 6.62 -16.07
C GLN A 248 -0.06 5.60 -15.03
N ASP A 249 1.25 5.46 -14.89
CA ASP A 249 1.89 4.48 -14.00
C ASP A 249 2.18 5.09 -12.62
N LEU A 250 2.29 6.43 -12.51
CA LEU A 250 2.57 7.15 -11.25
C LEU A 250 1.64 6.76 -10.08
N PRO A 251 0.31 6.64 -10.26
CA PRO A 251 -0.58 6.23 -9.17
C PRO A 251 -0.36 4.78 -8.70
N LEU A 252 0.35 3.98 -9.50
CA LEU A 252 0.51 2.54 -9.32
C LEU A 252 1.89 2.16 -8.82
N VAL A 253 2.89 3.05 -8.82
CA VAL A 253 4.29 2.69 -8.49
C VAL A 253 4.49 2.17 -7.07
N PHE A 254 3.62 2.56 -6.15
CA PHE A 254 3.63 2.08 -4.76
C PHE A 254 2.74 0.86 -4.56
N ASN A 255 2.03 0.39 -5.60
CA ASN A 255 1.24 -0.83 -5.51
C ASN A 255 2.15 -2.05 -5.48
N ARG A 256 1.71 -3.07 -4.76
CA ARG A 256 2.45 -4.32 -4.56
C ARG A 256 2.68 -5.01 -5.90
N LEU A 257 3.90 -5.47 -6.13
CA LEU A 257 4.31 -6.22 -7.34
C LEU A 257 4.07 -5.44 -8.64
N TYR A 258 3.84 -4.13 -8.55
CA TYR A 258 3.68 -3.32 -9.73
C TYR A 258 5.04 -3.12 -10.40
N THR A 259 5.09 -3.43 -11.69
CA THR A 259 6.25 -3.22 -12.55
C THR A 259 5.75 -2.71 -13.91
N SER A 260 6.27 -1.56 -14.35
CA SER A 260 5.91 -1.01 -15.66
C SER A 260 6.30 -1.99 -16.76
N GLU A 261 5.58 -1.99 -17.88
CA GLU A 261 5.86 -2.92 -19.00
C GLU A 261 7.29 -2.78 -19.53
N ILE A 262 7.83 -1.57 -19.51
CA ILE A 262 9.21 -1.25 -19.90
C ILE A 262 10.21 -1.97 -18.99
N SER A 263 9.92 -2.05 -17.69
CA SER A 263 10.78 -2.75 -16.72
C SER A 263 10.65 -4.28 -16.77
N ARG A 264 9.51 -4.82 -17.25
CA ARG A 264 9.27 -6.28 -17.32
C ARG A 264 10.17 -7.00 -18.32
N ASN A 265 10.55 -6.35 -19.41
CA ASN A 265 11.36 -6.96 -20.48
C ASN A 265 12.87 -6.73 -20.35
N SER A 266 13.30 -5.97 -19.33
CA SER A 266 14.71 -5.71 -19.07
C SER A 266 15.34 -6.82 -18.21
N SER A 267 16.64 -7.06 -18.37
CA SER A 267 17.45 -7.83 -17.41
C SER A 267 17.45 -7.21 -16.00
N MET A 268 17.01 -5.95 -15.90
CA MET A 268 16.77 -5.16 -14.69
C MET A 268 15.35 -5.35 -14.13
N ARG A 269 14.76 -6.55 -14.20
CA ARG A 269 13.46 -6.83 -13.56
C ARG A 269 13.61 -6.70 -12.03
N GLY A 270 12.81 -5.83 -11.40
CA GLY A 270 12.73 -5.71 -9.93
C GLY A 270 11.68 -6.65 -9.35
N THR A 271 11.68 -6.84 -8.03
CA THR A 271 10.66 -7.63 -7.33
C THR A 271 9.28 -6.94 -7.32
N GLY A 272 9.22 -5.64 -7.61
CA GLY A 272 8.00 -4.83 -7.51
C GLY A 272 7.52 -4.64 -6.06
N LEU A 273 8.29 -5.10 -5.07
CA LEU A 273 7.96 -5.00 -3.65
C LEU A 273 8.65 -3.83 -2.96
N GLY A 274 9.83 -3.41 -3.43
CA GLY A 274 10.64 -2.39 -2.76
C GLY A 274 9.89 -1.08 -2.50
N LEU A 275 9.24 -0.49 -3.50
CA LEU A 275 8.49 0.78 -3.33
C LEU A 275 7.26 0.60 -2.43
N ALA A 276 6.58 -0.54 -2.49
CA ALA A 276 5.47 -0.85 -1.59
C ALA A 276 5.92 -0.98 -0.12
N ILE A 277 7.04 -1.67 0.12
CA ILE A 277 7.70 -1.76 1.43
C ILE A 277 8.11 -0.36 1.92
N THR A 278 8.71 0.44 1.04
CA THR A 278 9.13 1.82 1.36
C THR A 278 7.93 2.65 1.81
N LYS A 279 6.83 2.60 1.07
CA LYS A 279 5.58 3.28 1.45
C LYS A 279 5.08 2.83 2.82
N GLN A 280 5.01 1.53 3.07
CA GLN A 280 4.56 1.03 4.39
C GLN A 280 5.49 1.45 5.54
N LEU A 281 6.81 1.44 5.33
CA LEU A 281 7.78 1.89 6.34
C LEU A 281 7.65 3.38 6.64
N VAL A 282 7.39 4.21 5.63
CA VAL A 282 7.14 5.65 5.81
C VAL A 282 5.82 5.87 6.55
N GLU A 283 4.74 5.23 6.11
CA GLU A 283 3.40 5.37 6.70
C GLU A 283 3.36 4.89 8.17
N LYS A 284 4.00 3.76 8.50
CA LYS A 284 4.11 3.29 9.89
C LYS A 284 4.93 4.23 10.79
N GLN A 285 5.70 5.14 10.21
CA GLN A 285 6.41 6.20 10.94
C GLN A 285 5.63 7.53 10.96
N ASN A 286 4.35 7.52 10.54
CA ASN A 286 3.51 8.72 10.38
C ASN A 286 4.08 9.74 9.37
N GLY A 287 4.83 9.24 8.39
CA GLY A 287 5.37 10.02 7.29
C GLY A 287 4.47 10.02 6.06
N GLU A 288 4.90 10.77 5.05
CA GLU A 288 4.28 10.78 3.72
C GLU A 288 5.33 10.44 2.67
N ILE A 289 4.93 9.76 1.60
CA ILE A 289 5.79 9.48 0.44
C ILE A 289 5.06 9.89 -0.84
N GLU A 290 5.79 10.55 -1.73
CA GLU A 290 5.30 11.03 -3.01
C GLU A 290 6.30 10.74 -4.14
N VAL A 291 5.78 10.75 -5.37
CA VAL A 291 6.57 10.58 -6.58
C VAL A 291 6.16 11.64 -7.58
N SER A 292 7.14 12.23 -8.25
CA SER A 292 6.94 13.06 -9.43
C SER A 292 7.89 12.59 -10.53
N SER A 293 7.41 12.58 -11.78
CA SER A 293 8.24 12.20 -12.91
C SER A 293 7.85 12.95 -14.16
N ASN A 294 8.85 13.51 -14.82
CA ASN A 294 8.79 13.95 -16.21
C ASN A 294 9.62 12.95 -17.03
N PRO A 295 8.99 12.10 -17.87
CA PRO A 295 9.70 11.10 -18.67
C PRO A 295 10.86 11.71 -19.47
N GLY A 296 12.04 11.09 -19.37
CA GLY A 296 13.27 11.54 -20.02
C GLY A 296 13.95 12.78 -19.41
N GLU A 297 13.37 13.39 -18.37
CA GLU A 297 13.96 14.55 -17.70
C GLU A 297 14.39 14.22 -16.26
N LYS A 298 13.42 13.90 -15.41
CA LYS A 298 13.66 13.73 -13.97
C LYS A 298 12.56 12.92 -13.30
N THR A 299 12.95 11.95 -12.47
CA THR A 299 12.09 11.28 -11.50
C THR A 299 12.53 11.69 -10.11
N VAL A 300 11.58 12.01 -9.22
CA VAL A 300 11.85 12.35 -7.82
C VAL A 300 10.93 11.54 -6.94
N PHE A 301 11.52 10.74 -6.05
CA PHE A 301 10.83 10.11 -4.93
C PHE A 301 11.16 10.91 -3.67
N SER A 302 10.13 11.38 -2.99
CA SER A 302 10.27 12.19 -1.78
C SER A 302 9.54 11.53 -0.63
N PHE A 303 10.17 11.41 0.53
CA PHE A 303 9.48 11.02 1.76
C PHE A 303 9.69 12.05 2.85
N SER A 304 8.71 12.17 3.74
CA SER A 304 8.79 13.03 4.92
C SER A 304 8.58 12.29 6.22
N LEU A 305 9.18 12.83 7.28
CA LEU A 305 8.89 12.46 8.66
C LEU A 305 8.65 13.70 9.51
N ILE A 306 8.03 13.49 10.67
CA ILE A 306 7.80 14.55 11.66
C ILE A 306 9.15 15.04 12.18
N LYS A 307 9.36 16.35 12.10
CA LYS A 307 10.55 17.02 12.61
C LYS A 307 10.62 16.86 14.12
N TYR A 308 11.77 16.43 14.64
CA TYR A 308 12.01 16.40 16.08
C TYR A 308 12.29 17.82 16.56
N ARG A 309 11.42 18.35 17.43
CA ARG A 309 11.61 19.65 18.08
C ARG A 309 12.05 19.45 19.53
N ILE A 310 13.00 20.28 19.97
CA ILE A 310 13.43 20.40 21.36
C ILE A 310 12.45 21.33 22.09
#